data_AF-A0A4Y3QQS8-F1
#
_entry.id   AF-A0A4Y3QQS8-F1
#
_cell.length_a   1.000
_cell.length_b   1.000
_cell.length_c   1.000
_cell.angle_alpha   90.00
_cell.angle_beta   90.00
_cell.angle_gamma   90.00
#
_symmetry.space_group_name_H-M   'P 1'
#
loop_
_entity.id
_entity.type
_entity.pdbx_description
1 polymer ?
#
loop_
_entity_poly.entity_id
_entity_poly.type
_entity_poly.pdbx_seq_one_letter_code
_entity_poly.pdbx_strand_id
1 'polypeptide(L)'
;MYGIPADETFDFFEGRRLDAVTFGRYKVSLFFDEGVGLDVEGPLAVTVPGGDERSAEDSRALAAPLLDLLALTVTAVRVDAPSSLALTFENGTIVRAIDDLGPYECFDVHHGERIWIM
;
A
#
# COMPACT_ATOMS: atom_id res chain seq x y z
N MET A 1 10.69 -13.49 2.46
CA MET A 1 11.78 -12.61 2.92
C MET A 1 11.60 -12.45 4.44
N TYR A 2 12.02 -11.35 5.09
CA TYR A 2 11.85 -11.17 6.55
C TYR A 2 10.49 -10.59 6.94
N GLY A 3 9.75 -10.03 5.96
CA GLY A 3 8.49 -9.32 6.14
C GLY A 3 8.58 -8.10 7.03
N ILE A 4 7.43 -7.57 7.43
CA ILE A 4 7.36 -6.35 8.23
C ILE A 4 7.94 -6.63 9.63
N PRO A 5 8.90 -5.80 10.13
CA PRO A 5 9.38 -5.92 11.50
C PRO A 5 8.23 -5.76 12.52
N ALA A 6 8.25 -6.53 13.60
CA ALA A 6 7.16 -6.58 14.58
C ALA A 6 6.85 -5.23 15.27
N ASP A 7 7.82 -4.32 15.27
CA ASP A 7 7.77 -3.04 15.98
C ASP A 7 7.49 -1.87 15.03
N GLU A 8 7.38 -2.13 13.72
CA GLU A 8 7.21 -1.11 12.71
C GLU A 8 5.72 -0.75 12.54
N THR A 9 5.43 0.55 12.55
CA THR A 9 4.06 1.06 12.51
C THR A 9 3.72 1.76 11.20
N PHE A 10 4.72 2.35 10.53
CA PHE A 10 4.53 3.19 9.35
C PHE A 10 3.50 4.32 9.52
N ASP A 11 3.30 4.81 10.75
CA ASP A 11 2.29 5.85 11.06
C ASP A 11 2.50 7.16 10.29
N PHE A 12 3.68 7.36 9.69
CA PHE A 12 3.98 8.52 8.85
C PHE A 12 3.13 8.60 7.58
N PHE A 13 2.40 7.55 7.19
CA PHE A 13 1.37 7.63 6.16
C PHE A 13 0.12 8.38 6.64
N GLU A 14 -0.21 8.39 7.94
CA GLU A 14 -1.41 9.07 8.43
C GLU A 14 -1.34 10.58 8.16
N GLY A 15 -2.43 11.14 7.65
CA GLY A 15 -2.50 12.53 7.22
C GLY A 15 -1.86 12.83 5.87
N ARG A 16 -1.26 11.83 5.20
CA ARG A 16 -0.65 12.00 3.88
C ARG A 16 -1.67 11.89 2.76
N ARG A 17 -1.51 12.76 1.76
CA ARG A 17 -2.37 12.79 0.58
C ARG A 17 -1.75 11.99 -0.54
N LEU A 18 -2.52 11.14 -1.20
CA LEU A 18 -2.07 10.42 -2.39
C LEU A 18 -2.02 11.39 -3.58
N ASP A 19 -0.82 11.69 -4.06
CA ASP A 19 -0.58 12.66 -5.14
C ASP A 19 -0.45 11.96 -6.51
N ALA A 20 0.05 10.73 -6.55
CA ALA A 20 0.17 9.98 -7.78
C ALA A 20 0.02 8.46 -7.60
N VAL A 21 -0.50 7.83 -8.65
CA VAL A 21 -0.50 6.37 -8.83
C VAL A 21 0.21 6.06 -10.13
N THR A 22 1.25 5.22 -10.10
CA THR A 22 1.95 4.81 -11.33
C THR A 22 1.91 3.30 -11.51
N PHE A 23 1.66 2.87 -12.75
CA PHE A 23 1.62 1.46 -13.11
C PHE A 23 2.80 1.11 -14.01
N GLY A 24 3.65 0.23 -13.51
CA GLY A 24 4.59 -0.56 -14.31
C GLY A 24 3.95 -1.88 -14.74
N ARG A 25 4.72 -2.70 -15.48
CA ARG A 25 4.23 -4.04 -15.90
C ARG A 25 3.99 -4.99 -14.73
N TYR A 26 4.79 -4.86 -13.67
CA TYR A 26 4.83 -5.76 -12.51
C TYR A 26 4.81 -5.00 -11.19
N LYS A 27 4.46 -3.71 -11.23
CA LYS A 27 4.59 -2.81 -10.08
C LYS A 27 3.48 -1.78 -10.13
N VAL A 28 2.88 -1.49 -8.99
CA VAL A 28 2.11 -0.26 -8.78
C VAL A 28 2.78 0.54 -7.67
N SER A 29 2.86 1.85 -7.87
CA SER A 29 3.40 2.78 -6.88
C SER A 29 2.33 3.78 -6.47
N LEU A 30 2.16 3.94 -5.16
CA LEU A 30 1.36 4.96 -4.53
C LEU A 30 2.32 6.02 -3.95
N PHE A 31 2.31 7.21 -4.53
CA PHE A 31 3.16 8.32 -4.09
C PHE A 31 2.32 9.33 -3.33
N PHE A 32 2.76 9.59 -2.11
CA PHE A 32 2.16 10.56 -1.21
C PHE A 32 3.03 11.81 -1.11
N ASP A 33 2.49 12.86 -0.51
CA ASP A 33 3.25 14.07 -0.22
C ASP A 33 4.47 13.81 0.70
N GLU A 34 5.44 14.74 0.67
CA GLU A 34 6.66 14.70 1.50
C GLU A 34 7.56 13.45 1.32
N GLY A 35 7.55 12.83 0.14
CA GLY A 35 8.47 11.74 -0.18
C GLY A 35 8.12 10.42 0.53
N VAL A 36 6.84 10.25 0.86
CA VAL A 36 6.27 9.01 1.36
C VAL A 36 5.74 8.19 0.19
N GLY A 37 6.00 6.88 0.18
CA GLY A 37 5.63 6.02 -0.94
C GLY A 37 5.41 4.58 -0.55
N LEU A 38 4.56 3.89 -1.30
CA LEU A 38 4.35 2.45 -1.22
C LEU A 38 4.44 1.87 -2.64
N ASP A 39 5.44 1.04 -2.84
CA ASP A 39 5.69 0.31 -4.08
C ASP A 39 5.28 -1.14 -3.88
N VAL A 40 4.47 -1.71 -4.79
CA VAL A 40 3.95 -3.08 -4.66
C VAL A 40 4.18 -3.86 -5.93
N GLU A 41 4.95 -4.95 -5.81
CA GLU A 41 5.27 -5.94 -6.84
C GLU A 41 4.55 -7.28 -6.63
N GLY A 42 4.02 -7.51 -5.43
CA GLY A 42 3.28 -8.71 -5.04
C GLY A 42 1.76 -8.50 -4.93
N PRO A 43 1.06 -9.33 -4.14
CA PRO A 43 -0.38 -9.25 -4.00
C PRO A 43 -0.83 -7.94 -3.36
N LEU A 44 -1.84 -7.31 -3.97
CA LEU A 44 -2.49 -6.11 -3.45
C LEU A 44 -3.98 -6.39 -3.26
N ALA A 45 -4.54 -5.93 -2.14
CA ALA A 45 -5.97 -5.98 -1.89
C ALA A 45 -6.58 -4.58 -1.75
N VAL A 46 -7.80 -4.41 -2.28
CA VAL A 46 -8.58 -3.18 -2.12
C VAL A 46 -9.99 -3.53 -1.64
N THR A 47 -10.41 -2.87 -0.55
CA THR A 47 -11.76 -2.95 -0.01
C THR A 47 -12.41 -1.57 -0.08
N VAL A 48 -13.46 -1.43 -0.91
CA VAL A 48 -14.22 -0.18 -1.01
C VAL A 48 -15.33 -0.16 0.06
N PRO A 49 -15.84 1.02 0.47
CA PRO A 49 -16.88 1.11 1.50
C PRO A 49 -18.12 0.28 1.16
N GLY A 50 -18.48 -0.65 2.04
CA GLY A 50 -19.63 -1.53 1.85
C GLY A 50 -19.46 -2.60 0.76
N GLY A 51 -18.27 -2.75 0.18
CA GLY A 51 -17.93 -3.80 -0.78
C GLY A 51 -17.07 -4.90 -0.17
N ASP A 52 -16.93 -6.00 -0.92
CA ASP A 52 -16.03 -7.09 -0.57
C ASP A 52 -14.57 -6.72 -0.88
N GLU A 53 -13.64 -7.34 -0.15
CA GLU A 53 -12.21 -7.23 -0.43
C GLU A 53 -11.90 -7.91 -1.77
N ARG A 54 -11.16 -7.18 -2.64
CA ARG A 54 -10.68 -7.68 -3.92
C ARG A 54 -9.15 -7.73 -3.89
N SER A 55 -8.59 -8.93 -3.94
CA SER A 55 -7.15 -9.16 -4.04
C SER A 55 -6.74 -9.49 -5.48
N ALA A 56 -5.57 -9.01 -5.91
CA ALA A 56 -5.00 -9.31 -7.22
C ALA A 56 -3.47 -9.38 -7.16
N GLU A 57 -2.91 -10.38 -7.85
CA GLU A 57 -1.48 -10.47 -8.19
C GLU A 57 -1.11 -9.44 -9.27
N ASP A 58 -2.03 -9.16 -10.19
CA ASP A 58 -1.88 -8.12 -11.20
C ASP A 58 -2.64 -6.87 -10.76
N SER A 59 -1.91 -5.90 -10.21
CA SER A 59 -2.45 -4.64 -9.68
C SER A 59 -3.24 -3.83 -10.72
N ARG A 60 -3.07 -4.07 -12.02
CA ARG A 60 -3.88 -3.41 -13.07
C ARG A 60 -5.36 -3.77 -12.97
N ALA A 61 -5.70 -4.94 -12.41
CA ALA A 61 -7.08 -5.32 -12.13
C ALA A 61 -7.73 -4.40 -11.06
N LEU A 62 -6.92 -3.70 -10.27
CA LEU A 62 -7.33 -2.77 -9.23
C LEU A 62 -7.13 -1.30 -9.66
N ALA A 63 -6.84 -1.01 -10.93
CA ALA A 63 -6.50 0.33 -11.39
C ALA A 63 -7.60 1.36 -11.13
N ALA A 64 -8.86 1.03 -11.43
CA ALA A 64 -9.98 1.95 -11.23
C ALA A 64 -10.13 2.38 -9.75
N PRO A 65 -10.28 1.47 -8.77
CA PRO A 65 -10.43 1.89 -7.38
C PRO A 65 -9.17 2.53 -6.80
N LEU A 66 -7.96 2.27 -7.34
CA LEU A 66 -6.75 2.98 -6.91
C LEU A 66 -6.68 4.41 -7.44
N LEU A 67 -7.11 4.65 -8.69
CA LEU A 67 -7.16 5.99 -9.26
C LEU A 67 -8.22 6.87 -8.59
N ASP A 68 -9.31 6.27 -8.10
CA ASP A 68 -10.34 6.97 -7.31
C ASP A 68 -9.82 7.48 -5.94
N LEU A 69 -8.61 7.08 -5.52
CA LEU A 69 -7.96 7.54 -4.28
C LEU A 69 -7.09 8.77 -4.48
N LEU A 70 -6.87 9.22 -5.72
CA LEU A 70 -6.08 10.40 -5.99
C LEU A 70 -6.65 11.62 -5.26
N ALA A 71 -5.75 12.39 -4.66
CA ALA A 71 -6.02 13.53 -3.79
C ALA A 71 -6.73 13.21 -2.46
N LEU A 72 -6.97 11.93 -2.14
CA LEU A 72 -7.50 11.53 -0.85
C LEU A 72 -6.41 11.35 0.21
N THR A 73 -6.80 11.57 1.45
CA THR A 73 -5.90 11.49 2.62
C THR A 73 -6.00 10.12 3.30
N VAL A 74 -4.88 9.57 3.75
CA VAL A 74 -4.84 8.39 4.63
C VAL A 74 -5.24 8.79 6.04
N THR A 75 -6.22 8.09 6.61
CA THR A 75 -6.79 8.36 7.94
C THR A 75 -6.42 7.33 8.99
N ALA A 76 -5.96 6.15 8.58
CA ALA A 76 -5.45 5.14 9.49
C ALA A 76 -4.46 4.20 8.81
N VAL A 77 -3.45 3.78 9.57
CA VAL A 77 -2.50 2.72 9.18
C VAL A 77 -2.72 1.49 10.07
N ARG A 78 -2.64 0.29 9.47
CA ARG A 78 -2.69 -0.97 10.21
C ARG A 78 -1.62 -1.91 9.68
N VAL A 79 -0.70 -2.30 10.55
CA VAL A 79 0.33 -3.30 10.29
C VAL A 79 -0.10 -4.63 10.91
N ASP A 80 -0.20 -5.66 10.09
CA ASP A 80 -0.33 -7.06 10.51
C ASP A 80 1.02 -7.73 10.28
N ALA A 81 2.00 -7.47 11.14
CA ALA A 81 3.34 -8.03 10.97
C ALA A 81 3.32 -9.58 11.10
N PRO A 82 4.11 -10.30 10.28
CA PRO A 82 5.01 -9.80 9.24
C PRO A 82 4.36 -9.62 7.86
N SER A 83 3.04 -9.82 7.72
CA SER A 83 2.40 -10.19 6.45
C SER A 83 1.69 -9.09 5.68
N SER A 84 1.29 -7.96 6.29
CA SER A 84 0.65 -6.90 5.50
C SER A 84 0.64 -5.51 6.14
N LEU A 85 0.61 -4.51 5.27
CA LEU A 85 0.40 -3.10 5.58
C LEU A 85 -0.92 -2.65 4.93
N ALA A 86 -1.85 -2.14 5.72
CA ALA A 86 -3.11 -1.57 5.25
C ALA A 86 -3.18 -0.06 5.50
N LEU A 87 -3.56 0.69 4.46
CA LEU A 87 -3.82 2.13 4.48
C LEU A 87 -5.32 2.36 4.28
N THR A 88 -5.95 3.05 5.22
CA THR A 88 -7.36 3.47 5.12
C THR A 88 -7.42 4.91 4.66
N PHE A 89 -8.21 5.19 3.62
CA PHE A 89 -8.41 6.52 3.05
C PHE A 89 -9.66 7.19 3.63
N GLU A 90 -9.76 8.51 3.52
CA GLU A 90 -10.88 9.30 4.07
C GLU A 90 -12.25 8.95 3.50
N ASN A 91 -12.30 8.38 2.29
CA ASN A 91 -13.54 7.85 1.73
C ASN A 91 -13.95 6.49 2.31
N GLY A 92 -13.14 5.90 3.20
CA GLY A 92 -13.32 4.58 3.81
C GLY A 92 -12.74 3.41 3.01
N THR A 93 -12.07 3.66 1.88
CA THR A 93 -11.40 2.61 1.10
C THR A 93 -10.14 2.16 1.81
N ILE A 94 -9.88 0.85 1.81
CA ILE A 94 -8.68 0.24 2.40
C ILE A 94 -7.83 -0.35 1.27
N VAL A 95 -6.56 0.03 1.21
CA VAL A 95 -5.56 -0.59 0.34
C VAL A 95 -4.59 -1.38 1.21
N ARG A 96 -4.36 -2.65 0.88
CA ARG A 96 -3.53 -3.55 1.69
C ARG A 96 -2.47 -4.24 0.83
N ALA A 97 -1.21 -3.88 1.05
CA ALA A 97 -0.06 -4.56 0.48
C ALA A 97 0.27 -5.81 1.31
N ILE A 98 0.56 -6.92 0.64
CA ILE A 98 0.69 -8.24 1.27
C ILE A 98 2.08 -8.79 0.96
N ASP A 99 2.79 -9.21 2.00
CA ASP A 99 3.97 -10.06 1.88
C ASP A 99 3.51 -11.51 2.01
N ASP A 100 3.74 -12.29 0.95
CA ASP A 100 3.39 -13.71 0.89
C ASP A 100 4.36 -14.61 1.69
N LEU A 101 5.37 -14.01 2.30
CA LEU A 101 6.49 -14.62 3.02
C LEU A 101 7.30 -15.59 2.14
N GLY A 102 7.18 -15.43 0.83
CA GLY A 102 7.85 -16.19 -0.19
C GLY A 102 9.34 -15.85 -0.30
N PRO A 103 10.02 -16.36 -1.33
CA PRO A 103 11.45 -16.13 -1.51
C PRO A 103 11.79 -14.71 -2.01
N TYR A 104 10.81 -13.89 -2.37
CA TYR A 104 11.00 -12.57 -2.99
C TYR A 104 10.28 -11.47 -2.22
N GLU A 105 10.75 -10.24 -2.44
CA GLU A 105 10.13 -8.98 -2.10
C GLU A 105 8.75 -8.82 -2.76
N CYS A 106 7.75 -8.45 -1.97
CA CYS A 106 6.39 -8.15 -2.43
C CYS A 106 6.11 -6.64 -2.44
N PHE A 107 6.70 -5.85 -1.54
CA PHE A 107 6.49 -4.40 -1.52
C PHE A 107 7.60 -3.66 -0.77
N ASP A 108 7.76 -2.38 -1.11
CA ASP A 108 8.68 -1.47 -0.45
C ASP A 108 7.94 -0.24 0.09
N VAL A 109 8.37 0.25 1.25
CA VAL A 109 7.87 1.50 1.85
C VAL A 109 8.99 2.53 1.84
N HIS A 110 8.66 3.74 1.38
CA HIS A 110 9.57 4.87 1.27
C HIS A 110 9.19 5.98 2.25
N HIS A 111 10.19 6.55 2.93
CA HIS A 111 10.08 7.80 3.70
C HIS A 111 11.38 8.59 3.58
N GLY A 112 11.41 9.54 2.64
CA GLY A 112 12.63 10.29 2.31
C GLY A 112 13.72 9.36 1.78
N GLU A 113 14.87 9.30 2.46
CA GLU A 113 15.99 8.42 2.09
C GLU A 113 15.89 7.02 2.69
N ARG A 114 14.91 6.76 3.57
CA ARG A 114 14.72 5.46 4.21
C ARG A 114 13.78 4.58 3.39
N ILE A 115 14.18 3.32 3.23
CA ILE A 115 13.42 2.28 2.54
C ILE A 115 13.31 1.06 3.46
N TRP A 116 12.11 0.51 3.55
CA TRP A 116 11.85 -0.80 4.12
C TRP A 116 11.44 -1.71 2.96
N ILE A 117 11.99 -2.92 2.94
CA ILE A 117 11.82 -3.90 1.87
C ILE A 117 11.19 -5.15 2.49
N MET A 118 10.04 -5.56 1.98
CA MET A 118 9.19 -6.62 2.54
C MET A 118 8.89 -7.71 1.54
#